data_AF-A0A1H9KXX0-F1
#
_entry.id   AF-A0A1H9KXX0-F1
#
_cell.length_a   1.000
_cell.length_b   1.000
_cell.length_c   1.000
_cell.angle_alpha   90.00
_cell.angle_beta   90.00
_cell.angle_gamma   90.00
#
_symmetry.space_group_name_H-M   'P 1'
#
loop_
_entity.id
_entity.type
_entity.pdbx_description
1 polymer ?
#
loop_
_entity_poly.entity_id
_entity_poly.type
_entity_poly.pdbx_seq_one_letter_code
_entity_poly.pdbx_strand_id
1 'polypeptide(L)'
;MIEASVAAVPGLVVSFLVLAVVFAVPTALVAKARNKPWPLRTAVAGYAAGILAVTLLPGAAGLEAWQCDTGAPTHLFTSVSSLLNIALFAPAGFLAVLVFRRPVTVAAAGGFLSAAVELTQSAASFGRSCSVSDLAANAVGAVAGALAGALWLYRQRGLPREPVRDLLWGTTLAVAGAVAVTGVFDSRITGVDVVARDERTHSLAESSMQANEWITGAAKGIYGSDTEVTESATRKSGRRLKITAETNRGSISGWWPDKDLVSAWSSDTRGDEGSVTEAQVAKAADKFARRWFPKNVAGSERKIRSIGDGPTRAYTVIYRRYADGVMTPMRLDLTITTTARVIGFSAVTVEDPALPQVTVDASTGKPLSTS
;
A
#
# COMPACT_ATOMS: atom_id res chain seq x y z
N MET A 1 34.50 -0.50 -6.64
CA MET A 1 33.12 -0.06 -6.95
C MET A 1 32.80 -0.11 -8.45
N ILE A 2 33.69 0.35 -9.34
CA ILE A 2 33.45 0.30 -10.81
C ILE A 2 33.35 -1.16 -11.32
N GLU A 3 34.27 -2.05 -10.94
CA GLU A 3 34.19 -3.49 -11.30
C GLU A 3 32.89 -4.16 -10.85
N ALA A 4 32.44 -3.90 -9.61
CA ALA A 4 31.19 -4.44 -9.09
C ALA A 4 29.96 -3.92 -9.86
N SER A 5 30.00 -2.67 -10.31
CA SER A 5 28.90 -2.05 -11.08
C SER A 5 28.87 -2.56 -12.53
N VAL A 6 30.04 -2.81 -13.13
CA VAL A 6 30.15 -3.38 -14.49
C VAL A 6 29.80 -4.88 -14.50
N ALA A 7 30.14 -5.61 -13.43
CA ALA A 7 29.76 -7.02 -13.28
C ALA A 7 28.25 -7.20 -13.02
N ALA A 8 27.58 -6.21 -12.43
CA ALA A 8 26.15 -6.27 -12.10
C ALA A 8 25.22 -6.16 -13.32
N VAL A 9 25.69 -5.65 -14.47
CA VAL A 9 24.88 -5.49 -15.69
C VAL A 9 25.61 -6.14 -16.88
N PRO A 10 25.38 -7.44 -17.13
CA PRO A 10 25.99 -8.14 -18.25
C PRO A 10 25.74 -7.43 -19.57
N GLY A 11 26.82 -7.15 -20.31
CA GLY A 11 26.73 -6.49 -21.62
C GLY A 11 26.77 -4.96 -21.60
N LEU A 12 26.83 -4.29 -20.44
CA LEU A 12 26.89 -2.82 -20.36
C LEU A 12 27.98 -2.19 -21.23
N VAL A 13 29.21 -2.70 -21.12
CA VAL A 13 30.34 -2.20 -21.90
C VAL A 13 30.12 -2.47 -23.39
N VAL A 14 29.61 -3.64 -23.76
CA VAL A 14 29.39 -4.00 -25.16
C VAL A 14 28.31 -3.14 -25.78
N SER A 15 27.16 -2.99 -25.12
CA SER A 15 26.06 -2.12 -25.58
C SER A 15 26.48 -0.67 -25.68
N PHE A 16 27.25 -0.16 -24.69
CA PHE A 16 27.82 1.18 -24.77
C PHE A 16 28.73 1.34 -25.99
N LEU A 17 29.67 0.42 -26.22
CA LEU A 17 30.59 0.51 -27.36
C LEU A 17 29.83 0.46 -28.70
N VAL A 18 28.84 -0.42 -28.83
CA VAL A 18 28.01 -0.51 -30.04
C VAL A 18 27.24 0.78 -30.26
N LEU A 19 26.50 1.28 -29.25
CA LEU A 19 25.75 2.52 -29.37
C LEU A 19 26.66 3.73 -29.61
N ALA A 20 27.83 3.78 -28.98
CA ALA A 20 28.80 4.84 -29.17
C ALA A 20 29.30 4.87 -30.62
N VAL A 21 29.60 3.72 -31.23
CA VAL A 21 29.96 3.65 -32.65
C VAL A 21 28.80 4.08 -33.53
N VAL A 22 27.59 3.56 -33.28
CA VAL A 22 26.37 3.85 -34.05
C VAL A 22 26.02 5.34 -34.03
N PHE A 23 26.22 6.05 -32.92
CA PHE A 23 25.94 7.49 -32.84
C PHE A 23 27.13 8.37 -33.20
N ALA A 24 28.34 8.04 -32.74
CA ALA A 24 29.51 8.89 -32.94
C ALA A 24 30.01 8.88 -34.40
N VAL A 25 30.01 7.73 -35.09
CA VAL A 25 30.53 7.66 -36.47
C VAL A 25 29.69 8.49 -37.45
N PRO A 26 28.35 8.34 -37.54
CA PRO A 26 27.54 9.21 -38.39
C PRO A 26 27.65 10.69 -38.01
N THR A 27 27.69 10.98 -36.71
CA THR A 27 27.87 12.36 -36.21
C THR A 27 29.21 12.96 -36.68
N ALA A 28 30.29 12.17 -36.64
CA ALA A 28 31.61 12.58 -37.12
C ALA A 28 31.59 12.86 -38.62
N LEU A 29 31.00 11.94 -39.41
CA LEU A 29 30.91 12.05 -40.86
C LEU A 29 30.10 13.28 -41.28
N VAL A 30 28.93 13.50 -40.67
CA VAL A 30 28.09 14.67 -40.94
C VAL A 30 28.78 15.96 -40.50
N ALA A 31 29.47 15.96 -39.35
CA ALA A 31 30.21 17.13 -38.88
C ALA A 31 31.36 17.50 -39.83
N LYS A 32 32.12 16.50 -40.29
CA LYS A 32 33.19 16.67 -41.29
C LYS A 32 32.62 17.19 -42.62
N ALA A 33 31.57 16.56 -43.14
CA ALA A 33 30.92 16.97 -44.39
C ALA A 33 30.39 18.42 -44.34
N ARG A 34 30.01 18.92 -43.15
CA ARG A 34 29.52 20.29 -42.95
C ARG A 34 30.59 21.28 -42.47
N ASN A 35 31.88 20.91 -42.49
CA ASN A 35 33.00 21.73 -42.00
C ASN A 35 32.78 22.26 -40.57
N LYS A 36 32.28 21.41 -39.68
CA LYS A 36 32.05 21.72 -38.26
C LYS A 36 33.05 20.96 -37.38
N PRO A 37 33.42 21.48 -36.19
CA PRO A 37 34.31 20.76 -35.28
C PRO A 37 33.65 19.45 -34.83
N TRP A 38 34.23 18.34 -35.26
CA TRP A 38 33.71 17.00 -35.02
C TRP A 38 33.93 16.47 -33.59
N PRO A 39 35.06 16.73 -32.88
CA PRO A 39 35.34 16.05 -31.61
C PRO A 39 34.29 16.30 -30.52
N LEU A 40 33.83 17.54 -30.40
CA LEU A 40 32.83 17.90 -29.40
C LEU A 40 31.44 17.31 -29.72
N ARG A 41 31.09 17.23 -31.02
CA ARG A 41 29.82 16.64 -31.45
C ARG A 41 29.80 15.13 -31.25
N THR A 42 30.91 14.48 -31.56
CA THR A 42 31.07 13.04 -31.32
C THR A 42 31.10 12.73 -29.82
N ALA A 43 31.66 13.61 -28.99
CA ALA A 43 31.61 13.46 -27.54
C ALA A 43 30.17 13.52 -27.01
N VAL A 44 29.35 14.48 -27.46
CA VAL A 44 27.92 14.54 -27.09
C VAL A 44 27.17 13.28 -27.54
N ALA A 45 27.42 12.80 -28.76
CA ALA A 45 26.81 11.57 -29.28
C ALA A 45 27.21 10.33 -28.47
N GLY A 46 28.50 10.20 -28.11
CA GLY A 46 28.99 9.13 -27.25
C GLY A 46 28.43 9.21 -25.84
N TYR A 47 28.23 10.41 -25.30
CA TYR A 47 27.62 10.60 -23.99
C TYR A 47 26.14 10.18 -23.99
N ALA A 48 25.39 10.52 -25.04
CA ALA A 48 24.02 10.07 -25.22
C ALA A 48 23.91 8.53 -25.33
N ALA A 49 24.86 7.88 -26.02
CA ALA A 49 24.98 6.43 -26.03
C ALA A 49 25.22 5.86 -24.62
N GLY A 50 26.08 6.51 -23.83
CA GLY A 50 26.34 6.15 -22.43
C GLY A 50 25.09 6.21 -21.56
N ILE A 51 24.32 7.30 -21.65
CA ILE A 51 23.05 7.45 -20.94
C ILE A 51 22.11 6.31 -21.31
N LEU A 52 21.86 6.11 -22.60
CA LEU A 52 20.92 5.08 -23.06
C LEU A 52 21.36 3.67 -22.67
N ALA A 53 22.67 3.36 -22.73
CA ALA A 53 23.18 2.08 -22.27
C ALA A 53 22.94 1.91 -20.76
N VAL A 54 23.34 2.90 -19.95
CA VAL A 54 23.23 2.81 -18.49
C VAL A 54 21.78 2.77 -18.03
N THR A 55 20.84 3.45 -18.71
CA THR A 55 19.44 3.53 -18.28
C THR A 55 18.56 2.43 -18.86
N LEU A 56 18.76 2.00 -20.11
CA LEU A 56 17.87 1.05 -20.79
C LEU A 56 18.32 -0.42 -20.71
N LEU A 57 19.53 -0.69 -20.21
CA LEU A 57 19.95 -2.07 -20.00
C LEU A 57 19.17 -2.74 -18.86
N PRO A 58 18.82 -4.03 -19.00
CA PRO A 58 18.04 -4.73 -18.01
C PRO A 58 18.76 -4.85 -16.67
N GLY A 59 18.04 -4.56 -15.59
CA GLY A 59 18.42 -4.85 -14.21
C GLY A 59 17.73 -6.12 -13.68
N ALA A 60 17.98 -6.41 -12.40
CA ALA A 60 17.45 -7.59 -11.72
C ALA A 60 16.25 -7.32 -10.80
N ALA A 61 15.80 -6.05 -10.68
CA ALA A 61 14.75 -5.65 -9.75
C ALA A 61 13.96 -4.45 -10.30
N GLY A 62 12.68 -4.68 -10.64
CA GLY A 62 11.79 -3.66 -11.19
C GLY A 62 10.32 -3.94 -10.89
N LEU A 63 9.46 -2.95 -11.14
CA LEU A 63 8.00 -3.09 -11.03
C LEU A 63 7.45 -3.90 -12.22
N GLU A 64 6.17 -4.28 -12.14
CA GLU A 64 5.48 -4.87 -13.30
C GLU A 64 5.38 -3.86 -14.45
N ALA A 65 5.21 -4.38 -15.67
CA ALA A 65 5.04 -3.53 -16.84
C ALA A 65 3.87 -2.54 -16.64
N TRP A 66 4.06 -1.31 -17.12
CA TRP A 66 3.16 -0.17 -17.01
C TRP A 66 2.93 0.37 -15.60
N GLN A 67 3.80 0.02 -14.64
CA GLN A 67 3.84 0.64 -13.32
C GLN A 67 5.02 1.62 -13.21
N CYS A 68 4.81 2.69 -12.46
CA CYS A 68 5.86 3.65 -12.14
C CYS A 68 5.76 4.07 -10.66
N ASP A 69 6.92 4.20 -10.00
CA ASP A 69 7.00 4.75 -8.66
C ASP A 69 6.74 6.25 -8.71
N THR A 70 5.61 6.64 -8.13
CA THR A 70 5.12 8.02 -8.06
C THR A 70 5.29 8.62 -6.67
N GLY A 71 6.04 7.95 -5.79
CA GLY A 71 6.42 8.48 -4.49
C GLY A 71 7.05 9.87 -4.61
N ALA A 72 6.80 10.71 -3.61
CA ALA A 72 7.32 12.07 -3.60
C ALA A 72 8.86 12.05 -3.63
N PRO A 73 9.53 12.89 -4.45
CA PRO A 73 10.99 12.89 -4.60
C PRO A 73 11.70 13.61 -3.44
N THR A 74 11.41 13.20 -2.20
CA THR A 74 11.92 13.82 -0.97
C THR A 74 13.42 13.65 -0.79
N HIS A 75 14.01 12.61 -1.40
CA HIS A 75 15.44 12.29 -1.31
C HIS A 75 16.25 12.65 -2.56
N LEU A 76 15.74 13.55 -3.40
CA LEU A 76 16.35 13.94 -4.67
C LEU A 76 17.84 14.33 -4.58
N PHE A 77 18.24 15.00 -3.48
CA PHE A 77 19.61 15.46 -3.26
C PHE A 77 20.38 14.66 -2.20
N THR A 78 19.75 13.64 -1.62
CA THR A 78 20.35 12.84 -0.54
C THR A 78 20.56 11.39 -0.95
N SER A 79 19.78 10.88 -1.91
CA SER A 79 19.91 9.51 -2.40
C SER A 79 21.11 9.40 -3.34
N VAL A 80 21.90 8.34 -3.19
CA VAL A 80 23.04 8.07 -4.07
C VAL A 80 22.57 7.87 -5.51
N SER A 81 21.44 7.18 -5.73
CA SER A 81 20.88 6.96 -7.07
C SER A 81 20.54 8.27 -7.78
N SER A 82 19.82 9.16 -7.08
CA SER A 82 19.44 10.47 -7.62
C SER A 82 20.67 11.35 -7.90
N LEU A 83 21.67 11.33 -7.01
CA LEU A 83 22.92 12.06 -7.23
C LEU A 83 23.71 11.53 -8.44
N LEU A 84 23.72 10.21 -8.67
CA LEU A 84 24.35 9.61 -9.85
C LEU A 84 23.61 9.98 -11.13
N ASN A 85 22.28 10.03 -11.10
CA ASN A 85 21.44 10.47 -12.22
C ASN A 85 21.68 11.95 -12.57
N ILE A 86 21.76 12.83 -11.56
CA ILE A 86 22.16 14.24 -11.72
C ILE A 86 23.57 14.32 -12.34
N ALA A 87 24.52 13.58 -11.79
CA ALA A 87 25.91 13.55 -12.24
C ALA A 87 26.07 12.98 -13.67
N LEU A 88 25.17 12.10 -14.09
CA LEU A 88 25.11 11.55 -15.43
C LEU A 88 24.57 12.59 -16.43
N PHE A 89 23.48 13.29 -16.12
CA PHE A 89 22.88 14.24 -17.07
C PHE A 89 23.59 15.60 -17.13
N ALA A 90 24.27 16.04 -16.07
CA ALA A 90 24.90 17.37 -16.03
C ALA A 90 26.03 17.56 -17.07
N PRO A 91 27.00 16.63 -17.23
CA PRO A 91 28.03 16.77 -18.27
C PRO A 91 27.43 16.74 -19.69
N ALA A 92 26.38 15.94 -19.90
CA ALA A 92 25.67 15.89 -21.18
C ALA A 92 25.04 17.25 -21.52
N GLY A 93 24.32 17.86 -20.58
CA GLY A 93 23.73 19.19 -20.72
C GLY A 93 24.80 20.26 -21.00
N PHE A 94 25.90 20.22 -20.26
CA PHE A 94 27.03 21.14 -20.45
C PHE A 94 27.60 21.07 -21.88
N LEU A 95 27.99 19.87 -22.33
CA LEU A 95 28.58 19.67 -23.65
C LEU A 95 27.60 20.01 -24.78
N ALA A 96 26.32 19.64 -24.62
CA ALA A 96 25.28 19.97 -25.59
C ALA A 96 25.11 21.49 -25.73
N VAL A 97 25.16 22.25 -24.64
CA VAL A 97 25.13 23.73 -24.71
C VAL A 97 26.34 24.28 -25.46
N LEU A 98 27.54 23.73 -25.25
CA LEU A 98 28.73 24.18 -26.00
C LEU A 98 28.60 23.93 -27.51
N VAL A 99 27.95 22.83 -27.91
CA VAL A 99 27.71 22.50 -29.33
C VAL A 99 26.61 23.36 -29.94
N PHE A 100 25.45 23.43 -29.29
CA PHE A 100 24.23 24.01 -29.85
C PHE A 100 24.06 25.49 -29.53
N ARG A 101 24.67 25.99 -28.44
CA ARG A 101 24.54 27.35 -27.92
C ARG A 101 23.09 27.76 -27.66
N ARG A 102 22.32 26.82 -27.12
CA ARG A 102 20.88 26.87 -26.90
C ARG A 102 20.51 26.27 -25.53
N PRO A 103 20.83 26.94 -24.41
CA PRO A 103 20.66 26.38 -23.07
C PRO A 103 19.23 25.97 -22.73
N VAL A 104 18.23 26.76 -23.12
CA VAL A 104 16.83 26.44 -22.77
C VAL A 104 16.35 25.23 -23.55
N THR A 105 16.62 25.18 -24.85
CA THR A 105 16.28 24.01 -25.68
C THR A 105 16.99 22.75 -25.20
N VAL A 106 18.26 22.84 -24.79
CA VAL A 106 19.02 21.69 -24.27
C VAL A 106 18.44 21.18 -22.95
N ALA A 107 18.08 22.07 -22.02
CA ALA A 107 17.44 21.68 -20.77
C ALA A 107 16.09 20.98 -21.01
N ALA A 108 15.25 21.54 -21.89
CA ALA A 108 13.97 20.95 -22.26
C ALA A 108 14.13 19.58 -22.93
N ALA A 109 15.08 19.43 -23.86
CA ALA A 109 15.39 18.17 -24.51
C ALA A 109 15.92 17.12 -23.53
N GLY A 110 16.72 17.53 -22.53
CA GLY A 110 17.20 16.64 -21.47
C GLY A 110 16.06 16.13 -20.57
N GLY A 111 15.12 17.00 -20.20
CA GLY A 111 13.91 16.59 -19.47
C GLY A 111 13.04 15.63 -20.28
N PHE A 112 12.85 15.89 -21.57
CA PHE A 112 12.11 14.98 -22.46
C PHE A 112 12.81 13.63 -22.63
N LEU A 113 14.14 13.62 -22.77
CA LEU A 113 14.93 12.39 -22.82
C LEU A 113 14.77 11.59 -21.52
N SER A 114 14.81 12.25 -20.36
CA SER A 114 14.54 11.58 -19.09
C SER A 114 13.14 10.96 -19.07
N ALA A 115 12.11 11.69 -19.47
CA ALA A 115 10.75 11.16 -19.49
C ALA A 115 10.62 9.98 -20.47
N ALA A 116 11.26 10.04 -21.63
CA ALA A 116 11.28 8.94 -22.59
C ALA A 116 11.98 7.69 -22.02
N VAL A 117 13.07 7.86 -21.27
CA VAL A 117 13.77 6.76 -20.59
C VAL A 117 12.87 6.09 -19.56
N GLU A 118 12.26 6.87 -18.67
CA GLU A 118 11.37 6.35 -17.62
C GLU A 118 10.12 5.68 -18.21
N LEU A 119 9.52 6.27 -19.24
CA LEU A 119 8.41 5.65 -19.98
C LEU A 119 8.82 4.32 -20.62
N THR A 120 10.02 4.27 -21.22
CA THR A 120 10.54 3.03 -21.80
C THR A 120 10.76 1.97 -20.73
N GLN A 121 11.32 2.34 -19.57
CA GLN A 121 11.50 1.44 -18.43
C GLN A 121 10.17 0.99 -17.82
N SER A 122 9.11 1.83 -17.88
CA SER A 122 7.78 1.40 -17.45
C SER A 122 7.16 0.39 -18.42
N ALA A 123 7.32 0.60 -19.73
CA ALA A 123 6.70 -0.24 -20.76
C ALA A 123 7.42 -1.58 -20.95
N ALA A 124 8.74 -1.59 -20.79
CA ALA A 124 9.55 -2.78 -20.95
C ALA A 124 9.91 -3.35 -19.58
N SER A 125 9.61 -4.63 -19.35
CA SER A 125 9.97 -5.38 -18.13
C SER A 125 11.47 -5.65 -18.02
N PHE A 126 12.30 -4.62 -18.17
CA PHE A 126 13.76 -4.68 -18.12
C PHE A 126 14.28 -4.88 -16.69
N GLY A 127 13.46 -5.25 -15.70
CA GLY A 127 13.93 -5.40 -14.32
C GLY A 127 14.55 -4.10 -13.75
N ARG A 128 14.05 -2.96 -14.23
CA ARG A 128 14.21 -1.62 -13.67
C ARG A 128 12.83 -1.01 -13.53
N SER A 129 12.61 -0.23 -12.48
CA SER A 129 11.35 0.45 -12.26
C SER A 129 11.45 1.90 -12.72
N CYS A 130 10.42 2.36 -13.44
CA CYS A 130 10.21 3.79 -13.66
C CYS A 130 10.04 4.47 -12.30
N SER A 131 10.67 5.63 -12.10
CA SER A 131 10.49 6.45 -10.89
C SER A 131 10.44 7.94 -11.21
N VAL A 132 9.47 8.63 -10.62
CA VAL A 132 9.39 10.10 -10.67
C VAL A 132 10.62 10.75 -10.04
N SER A 133 11.25 10.10 -9.07
CA SER A 133 12.49 10.60 -8.46
C SER A 133 13.67 10.58 -9.44
N ASP A 134 13.77 9.54 -10.27
CA ASP A 134 14.82 9.43 -11.29
C ASP A 134 14.55 10.38 -12.47
N LEU A 135 13.28 10.53 -12.86
CA LEU A 135 12.84 11.56 -13.81
C LEU A 135 13.27 12.97 -13.37
N ALA A 136 12.99 13.31 -12.10
CA ALA A 136 13.35 14.59 -11.52
C ALA A 136 14.88 14.77 -11.43
N ALA A 137 15.62 13.74 -11.02
CA ALA A 137 17.07 13.78 -10.88
C ALA A 137 17.78 14.05 -12.22
N ASN A 138 17.39 13.31 -13.26
CA ASN A 138 17.92 13.49 -14.60
C ASN A 138 17.59 14.88 -15.17
N ALA A 139 16.35 15.35 -14.98
CA ALA A 139 15.95 16.70 -15.41
C ALA A 139 16.75 17.80 -14.68
N VAL A 140 16.96 17.66 -13.37
CA VAL A 140 17.81 18.57 -12.58
C VAL A 140 19.25 18.54 -13.08
N GLY A 141 19.80 17.37 -13.37
CA GLY A 141 21.12 17.23 -13.99
C GLY A 141 21.21 17.98 -15.32
N ALA A 142 20.23 17.78 -16.21
CA ALA A 142 20.20 18.45 -17.51
C ALA A 142 20.14 19.98 -17.38
N VAL A 143 19.31 20.50 -16.47
CA VAL A 143 19.22 21.94 -16.17
C VAL A 143 20.54 22.48 -15.61
N ALA A 144 21.11 21.81 -14.60
CA ALA A 144 22.37 22.21 -13.98
C ALA A 144 23.52 22.25 -15.01
N GLY A 145 23.61 21.21 -15.85
CA GLY A 145 24.55 21.14 -16.96
C GLY A 145 24.38 22.27 -17.97
N ALA A 146 23.14 22.52 -18.39
CA ALA A 146 22.84 23.58 -19.34
C ALA A 146 23.18 24.98 -18.79
N LEU A 147 22.89 25.24 -17.51
CA LEU A 147 23.26 26.47 -16.82
C LEU A 147 24.78 26.64 -16.74
N ALA A 148 25.51 25.59 -16.38
CA ALA A 148 26.98 25.61 -16.37
C ALA A 148 27.56 25.90 -17.76
N GLY A 149 26.98 25.30 -18.81
CA GLY A 149 27.39 25.53 -20.20
C GLY A 149 27.11 26.97 -20.65
N ALA A 150 25.96 27.53 -20.26
CA ALA A 150 25.61 28.91 -20.55
C ALA A 150 26.57 29.89 -19.85
N LEU A 151 26.87 29.64 -18.57
CA LEU A 151 27.82 30.45 -17.79
C LEU A 151 29.22 30.41 -18.40
N TRP A 152 29.67 29.24 -18.86
CA TRP A 152 30.95 29.08 -19.55
C TRP A 152 30.99 29.89 -20.85
N LEU A 153 29.96 29.77 -21.69
CA LEU A 153 29.84 30.53 -22.93
C LEU A 153 29.82 32.05 -22.68
N TYR A 154 29.10 32.50 -21.66
CA TYR A 154 29.06 33.90 -21.24
C TYR A 154 30.46 34.41 -20.86
N ARG A 155 31.20 33.66 -20.03
CA ARG A 155 32.59 34.01 -19.65
C ARG A 155 33.56 34.04 -20.83
N GLN A 156 33.37 33.14 -21.79
CA GLN A 156 34.16 33.08 -23.03
C GLN A 156 33.73 34.14 -24.07
N ARG A 157 32.80 35.04 -23.74
CA ARG A 157 32.16 36.00 -24.67
C ARG A 157 31.48 35.35 -25.88
N GLY A 158 31.20 34.05 -25.81
CA GLY A 158 30.43 33.32 -26.79
C GLY A 158 28.94 33.53 -26.52
N LEU A 159 28.36 34.64 -26.99
CA LEU A 159 26.93 34.88 -26.82
C LEU A 159 26.10 33.75 -27.48
N PRO A 160 24.93 33.39 -26.89
CA PRO A 160 23.96 32.55 -27.57
C PRO A 160 23.62 33.16 -28.93
N ARG A 161 23.53 32.32 -29.97
CA ARG A 161 23.32 32.84 -31.33
C ARG A 161 22.01 33.61 -31.46
N GLU A 162 20.94 33.12 -30.82
CA GLU A 162 19.58 33.68 -30.92
C GLU A 162 18.83 33.41 -29.59
N PRO A 163 19.07 34.18 -28.52
CA PRO A 163 18.58 33.86 -27.18
C PRO A 163 17.05 33.88 -27.06
N VAL A 164 16.38 34.81 -27.74
CA VAL A 164 14.91 34.89 -27.76
C VAL A 164 14.31 33.65 -28.43
N ARG A 165 14.89 33.24 -29.55
CA ARG A 165 14.44 32.08 -30.30
C ARG A 165 14.68 30.79 -29.51
N ASP A 166 15.82 30.67 -28.82
CA ASP A 166 16.09 29.54 -27.91
C ASP A 166 15.07 29.47 -26.78
N LEU A 167 14.75 30.60 -26.16
CA LEU A 167 13.73 30.67 -25.11
C LEU A 167 12.36 30.21 -25.66
N LEU A 168 11.93 30.75 -26.80
CA LEU A 168 10.64 30.38 -27.40
C LEU A 168 10.56 28.89 -27.75
N TRP A 169 11.54 28.33 -28.46
CA TRP A 169 11.54 26.91 -28.80
C TRP A 169 11.71 26.02 -27.58
N GLY A 170 12.60 26.38 -26.67
CA GLY A 170 12.85 25.61 -25.46
C GLY A 170 11.62 25.55 -24.55
N THR A 171 10.94 26.68 -24.34
CA THR A 171 9.68 26.72 -23.57
C THR A 171 8.57 25.97 -24.29
N THR A 172 8.45 26.12 -25.62
CA THR A 172 7.45 25.37 -26.40
C THR A 172 7.67 23.86 -26.29
N LEU A 173 8.93 23.42 -26.41
CA LEU A 173 9.31 22.01 -26.27
C LEU A 173 9.05 21.50 -24.86
N ALA A 174 9.37 22.29 -23.83
CA ALA A 174 9.12 21.93 -22.43
C ALA A 174 7.63 21.77 -22.16
N VAL A 175 6.79 22.72 -22.61
CA VAL A 175 5.34 22.67 -22.42
C VAL A 175 4.72 21.50 -23.19
N ALA A 176 5.04 21.36 -24.48
CA ALA A 176 4.51 20.27 -25.30
C ALA A 176 4.97 18.90 -24.77
N GLY A 177 6.24 18.79 -24.35
CA GLY A 177 6.79 17.60 -23.73
C GLY A 177 6.11 17.26 -22.41
N ALA A 178 5.92 18.24 -21.52
CA ALA A 178 5.21 18.04 -20.27
C ALA A 178 3.77 17.57 -20.49
N VAL A 179 3.02 18.23 -21.38
CA VAL A 179 1.65 17.82 -21.73
C VAL A 179 1.61 16.39 -22.27
N ALA A 180 2.52 16.04 -23.20
CA ALA A 180 2.57 14.70 -23.76
C ALA A 180 2.91 13.65 -22.69
N VAL A 181 3.93 13.91 -21.86
CA VAL A 181 4.35 13.01 -20.78
C VAL A 181 3.22 12.83 -19.77
N THR A 182 2.63 13.92 -19.27
CA THR A 182 1.49 13.85 -18.34
C THR A 182 0.32 13.09 -18.95
N GLY A 183 -0.01 13.34 -20.22
CA GLY A 183 -1.09 12.62 -20.90
C GLY A 183 -0.82 11.11 -21.04
N VAL A 184 0.41 10.70 -21.31
CA VAL A 184 0.79 9.27 -21.36
C VAL A 184 0.77 8.67 -19.95
N PHE A 185 1.32 9.36 -18.96
CA PHE A 185 1.33 8.90 -17.57
C PHE A 185 -0.11 8.69 -17.05
N ASP A 186 -1.00 9.65 -17.26
CA ASP A 186 -2.40 9.57 -16.83
C ASP A 186 -3.18 8.46 -17.55
N SER A 187 -2.92 8.24 -18.85
CA SER A 187 -3.69 7.29 -19.66
C SER A 187 -3.15 5.86 -19.67
N ARG A 188 -1.85 5.65 -19.40
CA ARG A 188 -1.18 4.34 -19.59
C ARG A 188 -0.42 3.85 -18.37
N ILE A 189 -0.07 4.70 -17.42
CA ILE A 189 0.81 4.34 -16.31
C ILE A 189 0.01 4.26 -15.02
N THR A 190 0.14 3.12 -14.34
CA THR A 190 -0.39 2.97 -12.99
C THR A 190 0.64 3.47 -12.00
N GLY A 191 0.34 4.59 -11.34
CA GLY A 191 1.17 5.13 -10.26
C GLY A 191 1.10 4.23 -9.03
N VAL A 192 2.27 3.80 -8.55
CA VAL A 192 2.42 3.07 -7.28
C VAL A 192 3.31 3.92 -6.38
N ASP A 193 3.00 3.99 -5.09
CA ASP A 193 3.94 4.50 -4.09
C ASP A 193 4.54 3.28 -3.41
N VAL A 194 5.80 2.97 -3.76
CA VAL A 194 6.45 1.74 -3.31
C VAL A 194 6.65 1.76 -1.79
N VAL A 195 7.02 2.92 -1.23
CA VAL A 195 7.24 3.08 0.22
C VAL A 195 5.93 2.93 0.97
N ALA A 196 4.87 3.63 0.55
CA ALA A 196 3.56 3.52 1.18
C ALA A 196 2.94 2.12 1.04
N ARG A 197 3.22 1.41 -0.05
CA ARG A 197 2.75 0.04 -0.28
C ARG A 197 3.47 -0.95 0.62
N ASP A 198 4.78 -0.82 0.78
CA ASP A 198 5.58 -1.69 1.65
C ASP A 198 5.16 -1.51 3.11
N GLU A 199 5.04 -0.28 3.59
CA GLU A 199 4.59 0.04 4.95
C GLU A 199 3.16 -0.45 5.22
N ARG A 200 2.26 -0.34 4.24
CA ARG A 200 0.91 -0.93 4.33
C ARG A 200 0.96 -2.46 4.44
N THR A 201 1.83 -3.12 3.68
CA THR A 201 1.96 -4.58 3.71
C THR A 201 2.51 -5.04 5.05
N HIS A 202 3.52 -4.35 5.55
CA HIS A 202 4.14 -4.64 6.83
C HIS A 202 3.16 -4.43 8.01
N SER A 203 2.43 -3.32 8.01
CA SER A 203 1.41 -3.05 9.05
C SER A 203 0.26 -4.05 9.03
N LEU A 204 -0.17 -4.53 7.85
CA LEU A 204 -1.19 -5.58 7.75
C LEU A 204 -0.67 -6.93 8.25
N ALA A 205 0.58 -7.28 7.94
CA ALA A 205 1.22 -8.50 8.42
C ALA A 205 1.36 -8.48 9.96
N GLU A 206 1.86 -7.37 10.51
CA GLU A 206 2.00 -7.17 11.95
C GLU A 206 0.64 -7.20 12.66
N SER A 207 -0.35 -6.48 12.13
CA SER A 207 -1.71 -6.52 12.67
C SER A 207 -2.33 -7.92 12.60
N SER A 208 -2.02 -8.72 11.58
CA SER A 208 -2.54 -10.09 11.47
C SER A 208 -1.89 -11.02 12.50
N MET A 209 -0.59 -10.86 12.75
CA MET A 209 0.12 -11.62 13.79
C MET A 209 -0.43 -11.33 15.20
N GLN A 210 -0.54 -10.05 15.57
CA GLN A 210 -1.06 -9.65 16.88
C GLN A 210 -2.50 -10.13 17.10
N ALA A 211 -3.31 -10.09 16.04
CA ALA A 211 -4.69 -10.52 16.11
C ALA A 211 -4.84 -12.05 16.21
N ASN A 212 -3.94 -12.81 15.57
CA ASN A 212 -3.86 -14.27 15.73
C ASN A 212 -3.40 -14.67 17.15
N GLU A 213 -2.44 -13.94 17.71
CA GLU A 213 -1.99 -14.14 19.09
C GLU A 213 -3.14 -13.89 20.08
N TRP A 214 -3.89 -12.80 19.89
CA TRP A 214 -5.05 -12.49 20.71
C TRP A 214 -6.14 -13.58 20.65
N ILE A 215 -6.56 -14.01 19.46
CA ILE A 215 -7.62 -15.02 19.34
C ILE A 215 -7.16 -16.36 19.93
N THR A 216 -5.87 -16.70 19.82
CA THR A 216 -5.27 -17.88 20.44
C THR A 216 -5.33 -17.79 21.97
N GLY A 217 -4.98 -16.64 22.54
CA GLY A 217 -5.10 -16.40 23.98
C GLY A 217 -6.55 -16.48 24.46
N ALA A 218 -7.49 -15.94 23.69
CA ALA A 218 -8.92 -16.03 24.01
C ALA A 218 -9.43 -17.48 23.94
N ALA A 219 -9.02 -18.25 22.92
CA ALA A 219 -9.36 -19.66 22.77
C ALA A 219 -8.88 -20.48 23.97
N LYS A 220 -7.60 -20.32 24.36
CA LYS A 220 -7.04 -20.97 25.56
C LYS A 220 -7.77 -20.56 26.84
N GLY A 221 -8.17 -19.30 26.94
CA GLY A 221 -8.96 -18.82 28.08
C GLY A 221 -10.36 -19.41 28.17
N ILE A 222 -11.01 -19.68 27.02
CA ILE A 222 -12.38 -20.21 26.95
C ILE A 222 -12.42 -21.74 27.04
N TYR A 223 -11.57 -22.43 26.28
CA TYR A 223 -11.58 -23.88 26.14
C TYR A 223 -10.58 -24.61 27.05
N GLY A 224 -9.65 -23.88 27.67
CA GLY A 224 -8.59 -24.41 28.55
C GLY A 224 -7.18 -24.23 27.98
N SER A 225 -6.17 -24.28 28.84
CA SER A 225 -4.76 -24.01 28.47
C SER A 225 -4.22 -24.92 27.36
N ASP A 226 -4.70 -26.15 27.29
CA ASP A 226 -4.24 -27.20 26.36
C ASP A 226 -4.97 -27.12 25.00
N THR A 227 -5.63 -25.99 24.74
CA THR A 227 -6.30 -25.74 23.46
C THR A 227 -5.26 -25.36 22.40
N GLU A 228 -5.32 -26.06 21.28
CA GLU A 228 -4.48 -25.83 20.11
C GLU A 228 -5.33 -25.27 18.99
N VAL A 229 -4.90 -24.14 18.43
CA VAL A 229 -5.51 -23.54 17.23
C VAL A 229 -4.95 -24.28 16.03
N THR A 230 -5.83 -24.95 15.27
CA THR A 230 -5.45 -25.74 14.10
C THR A 230 -5.48 -24.92 12.82
N GLU A 231 -6.39 -23.95 12.75
CA GLU A 231 -6.55 -23.06 11.60
C GLU A 231 -7.05 -21.69 12.08
N SER A 232 -6.59 -20.62 11.43
CA SER A 232 -7.18 -19.31 11.61
C SER A 232 -7.37 -18.61 10.27
N ALA A 233 -8.53 -17.98 10.12
CA ALA A 233 -8.92 -17.22 8.95
C ALA A 233 -9.20 -15.77 9.36
N THR A 234 -8.60 -14.84 8.61
CA THR A 234 -8.83 -13.41 8.80
C THR A 234 -9.58 -12.84 7.60
N ARG A 235 -10.74 -12.24 7.86
CA ARG A 235 -11.54 -11.57 6.84
C ARG A 235 -11.68 -10.09 7.15
N LYS A 236 -11.26 -9.24 6.21
CA LYS A 236 -11.44 -7.79 6.34
C LYS A 236 -12.92 -7.42 6.17
N SER A 237 -13.43 -6.59 7.08
CA SER A 237 -14.75 -5.97 6.97
C SER A 237 -14.65 -4.49 7.37
N GLY A 238 -14.65 -3.61 6.37
CA GLY A 238 -14.40 -2.19 6.56
C GLY A 238 -13.03 -1.93 7.19
N ARG A 239 -13.03 -1.32 8.38
CA ARG A 239 -11.82 -1.00 9.18
C ARG A 239 -11.44 -2.09 10.19
N ARG A 240 -12.28 -3.11 10.37
CA ARG A 240 -12.06 -4.20 11.35
C ARG A 240 -11.64 -5.47 10.64
N LEU A 241 -10.91 -6.32 11.35
CA LEU A 241 -10.61 -7.68 10.91
C LEU A 241 -11.49 -8.65 11.70
N LYS A 242 -12.29 -9.45 11.01
CA LYS A 242 -12.95 -10.60 11.63
C LYS A 242 -11.98 -11.76 11.64
N ILE A 243 -11.69 -12.29 12.82
CA ILE A 243 -10.86 -13.47 12.96
C ILE A 243 -11.72 -14.63 13.39
N THR A 244 -11.55 -15.75 12.71
CA THR A 244 -12.18 -17.03 13.06
C THR A 244 -11.05 -18.03 13.23
N ALA A 245 -11.03 -18.73 14.35
CA ALA A 245 -10.05 -19.76 14.66
C ALA A 245 -10.78 -21.07 14.94
N GLU A 246 -10.32 -22.13 14.29
CA GLU A 246 -10.69 -23.51 14.59
C GLU A 246 -9.65 -24.10 15.55
N THR A 247 -10.12 -24.87 16.52
CA THR A 247 -9.29 -25.49 17.54
C THR A 247 -9.63 -26.96 17.69
N ASN A 248 -8.76 -27.70 18.36
CA ASN A 248 -9.05 -29.07 18.78
C ASN A 248 -10.28 -29.21 19.71
N ARG A 249 -10.83 -28.10 20.25
CA ARG A 249 -11.96 -28.09 21.20
C ARG A 249 -13.21 -27.37 20.70
N GLY A 250 -13.16 -26.80 19.50
CA GLY A 250 -14.26 -26.01 18.93
C GLY A 250 -13.79 -24.81 18.12
N SER A 251 -14.74 -23.94 17.75
CA SER A 251 -14.48 -22.73 16.95
C SER A 251 -14.64 -21.47 17.79
N ILE A 252 -13.91 -20.41 17.45
CA ILE A 252 -14.04 -19.09 18.10
C ILE A 252 -13.89 -17.99 17.07
N SER A 253 -14.66 -16.91 17.21
CA SER A 253 -14.53 -15.73 16.35
C SER A 253 -14.67 -14.42 17.11
N GLY A 254 -14.03 -13.39 16.57
CA GLY A 254 -14.02 -12.06 17.16
C GLY A 254 -13.55 -10.97 16.21
N TRP A 255 -13.65 -9.73 16.67
CA TRP A 255 -13.24 -8.53 15.95
C TRP A 255 -11.95 -7.93 16.51
N TRP A 256 -11.01 -7.65 15.61
CA TRP A 256 -9.79 -6.89 15.87
C TRP A 256 -9.89 -5.49 15.23
N PRO A 257 -9.38 -4.42 15.86
CA PRO A 257 -8.53 -4.37 17.06
C PRO A 257 -9.26 -4.26 18.39
N ASP A 258 -10.60 -4.18 18.39
CA ASP A 258 -11.38 -3.90 19.62
C ASP A 258 -11.37 -5.06 20.63
N LYS A 259 -10.92 -6.24 20.19
CA LYS A 259 -10.85 -7.47 20.98
C LYS A 259 -12.22 -7.95 21.46
N ASP A 260 -13.25 -7.70 20.64
CA ASP A 260 -14.61 -8.15 20.90
C ASP A 260 -14.80 -9.59 20.44
N LEU A 261 -15.14 -10.49 21.35
CA LEU A 261 -15.55 -11.85 20.99
C LEU A 261 -16.98 -11.83 20.45
N VAL A 262 -17.22 -12.58 19.37
CA VAL A 262 -18.51 -12.66 18.67
C VAL A 262 -19.18 -13.99 18.90
N SER A 263 -18.42 -15.08 18.86
CA SER A 263 -18.96 -16.42 19.09
C SER A 263 -17.87 -17.39 19.49
N ALA A 264 -18.24 -18.42 20.23
CA ALA A 264 -17.45 -19.63 20.37
C ALA A 264 -18.38 -20.82 20.56
N TRP A 265 -18.05 -21.96 19.95
CA TRP A 265 -18.82 -23.20 20.05
C TRP A 265 -17.90 -24.39 20.24
N SER A 266 -18.13 -25.16 21.30
CA SER A 266 -17.37 -26.38 21.56
C SER A 266 -17.69 -27.44 20.49
N SER A 267 -16.69 -28.24 20.13
CA SER A 267 -16.88 -29.43 19.29
C SER A 267 -17.72 -30.51 20.00
N ASP A 268 -17.65 -30.60 21.34
CA ASP A 268 -18.53 -31.46 22.14
C ASP A 268 -19.79 -30.70 22.59
N THR A 269 -20.80 -30.72 21.73
CA THR A 269 -22.11 -30.10 21.94
C THR A 269 -23.10 -30.99 22.70
N ARG A 270 -22.70 -32.21 23.10
CA ARG A 270 -23.60 -33.12 23.81
C ARG A 270 -23.99 -32.53 25.16
N GLY A 271 -25.27 -32.68 25.50
CA GLY A 271 -25.76 -32.41 26.83
C GLY A 271 -25.19 -33.44 27.82
N ASP A 272 -24.83 -32.97 29.00
CA ASP A 272 -24.25 -33.81 30.05
C ASP A 272 -25.36 -34.22 31.02
N GLU A 273 -25.50 -35.50 31.36
CA GLU A 273 -26.49 -35.90 32.37
C GLU A 273 -26.18 -35.28 33.73
N GLY A 274 -27.08 -34.43 34.21
CA GLY A 274 -26.87 -33.68 35.44
C GLY A 274 -28.16 -33.08 36.00
N SER A 275 -28.09 -32.60 37.24
CA SER A 275 -29.24 -32.12 38.00
C SER A 275 -29.04 -30.69 38.52
N VAL A 276 -28.30 -29.86 37.79
CA VAL A 276 -28.13 -28.46 38.19
C VAL A 276 -29.46 -27.70 38.15
N THR A 277 -29.69 -26.92 39.19
CA THR A 277 -30.81 -25.99 39.31
C THR A 277 -30.59 -24.77 38.42
N GLU A 278 -31.67 -24.07 38.06
CA GLU A 278 -31.56 -22.80 37.30
C GLU A 278 -30.69 -21.75 38.02
N ALA A 279 -30.67 -21.74 39.36
CA ALA A 279 -29.80 -20.86 40.14
C ALA A 279 -28.31 -21.17 39.93
N GLN A 280 -27.94 -22.46 39.80
CA GLN A 280 -26.56 -22.87 39.51
C GLN A 280 -26.18 -22.54 38.06
N VAL A 281 -27.11 -22.71 37.11
CA VAL A 281 -26.93 -22.28 35.71
C VAL A 281 -26.71 -20.77 35.64
N ALA A 282 -27.53 -19.98 36.34
CA ALA A 282 -27.40 -18.53 36.43
C ALA A 282 -26.02 -18.13 36.98
N LYS A 283 -25.56 -18.78 38.05
CA LYS A 283 -24.25 -18.51 38.66
C LYS A 283 -23.09 -18.82 37.70
N ALA A 284 -23.16 -19.94 36.98
CA ALA A 284 -22.15 -20.30 35.98
C ALA A 284 -22.14 -19.32 34.80
N ALA A 285 -23.33 -18.95 34.31
CA ALA A 285 -23.51 -17.96 33.26
C ALA A 285 -22.92 -16.60 33.66
N ASP A 286 -23.27 -16.09 34.84
CA ASP A 286 -22.80 -14.80 35.33
C ASP A 286 -21.27 -14.79 35.49
N LYS A 287 -20.70 -15.88 36.02
CA LYS A 287 -19.26 -16.01 36.18
C LYS A 287 -18.54 -15.93 34.83
N PHE A 288 -19.05 -16.63 33.82
CA PHE A 288 -18.50 -16.60 32.48
C PHE A 288 -18.70 -15.23 31.82
N ALA A 289 -19.92 -14.70 31.85
CA ALA A 289 -20.30 -13.45 31.20
C ALA A 289 -19.55 -12.24 31.79
N ARG A 290 -19.38 -12.16 33.11
CA ARG A 290 -18.63 -11.05 33.74
C ARG A 290 -17.14 -11.07 33.41
N ARG A 291 -16.57 -12.25 33.16
CA ARG A 291 -15.16 -12.40 32.77
C ARG A 291 -14.92 -11.95 31.34
N TRP A 292 -15.78 -12.38 30.41
CA TRP A 292 -15.54 -12.23 28.97
C TRP A 292 -16.34 -11.09 28.33
N PHE A 293 -17.47 -10.71 28.93
CA PHE A 293 -18.41 -9.71 28.40
C PHE A 293 -18.90 -8.74 29.49
N PRO A 294 -18.00 -8.11 30.29
CA PRO A 294 -18.42 -7.25 31.40
C PRO A 294 -19.34 -6.11 30.93
N LYS A 295 -19.07 -5.55 29.74
CA LYS A 295 -19.87 -4.48 29.13
C LYS A 295 -21.27 -4.95 28.74
N ASN A 296 -21.45 -6.20 28.32
CA ASN A 296 -22.74 -6.74 27.89
C ASN A 296 -23.61 -7.16 29.09
N VAL A 297 -23.01 -7.46 30.24
CA VAL A 297 -23.75 -7.84 31.46
C VAL A 297 -24.23 -6.61 32.23
N ALA A 298 -23.47 -5.51 32.21
CA ALA A 298 -23.85 -4.27 32.89
C ALA A 298 -25.21 -3.74 32.39
N GLY A 299 -26.15 -3.50 33.30
CA GLY A 299 -27.49 -2.98 32.98
C GLY A 299 -28.41 -3.93 32.20
N SER A 300 -28.02 -5.20 32.05
CA SER A 300 -28.81 -6.17 31.28
C SER A 300 -29.74 -7.00 32.15
N GLU A 301 -30.96 -7.24 31.65
CA GLU A 301 -31.89 -8.22 32.19
C GLU A 301 -31.46 -9.62 31.72
N ARG A 302 -31.43 -10.59 32.66
CA ARG A 302 -31.11 -11.99 32.38
C ARG A 302 -32.37 -12.83 32.34
N LYS A 303 -32.53 -13.64 31.28
CA LYS A 303 -33.58 -14.66 31.16
C LYS A 303 -32.95 -16.03 30.91
N ILE A 304 -33.56 -17.09 31.45
CA ILE A 304 -33.11 -18.46 31.26
C ILE A 304 -34.22 -19.24 30.55
N ARG A 305 -33.85 -20.04 29.56
CA ARG A 305 -34.76 -20.92 28.81
C ARG A 305 -34.15 -22.30 28.69
N SER A 306 -34.94 -23.35 28.90
CA SER A 306 -34.52 -24.73 28.60
C SER A 306 -34.51 -24.96 27.10
N ILE A 307 -33.51 -25.69 26.61
CA ILE A 307 -33.46 -26.25 25.26
C ILE A 307 -33.52 -27.77 25.40
N GLY A 308 -34.57 -28.37 24.85
CA GLY A 308 -34.84 -29.80 24.93
C GLY A 308 -35.39 -30.23 26.30
N ASP A 309 -35.62 -31.53 26.41
CA ASP A 309 -36.23 -32.18 27.56
C ASP A 309 -35.35 -33.32 28.08
N GLY A 310 -35.59 -33.74 29.32
CA GLY A 310 -34.86 -34.86 29.92
C GLY A 310 -33.52 -34.49 30.59
N PRO A 311 -32.71 -35.49 30.96
CA PRO A 311 -31.52 -35.32 31.81
C PRO A 311 -30.34 -34.65 31.10
N THR A 312 -30.35 -34.59 29.76
CA THR A 312 -29.30 -33.99 28.91
C THR A 312 -29.71 -32.63 28.34
N ARG A 313 -30.81 -32.04 28.82
CA ARG A 313 -31.24 -30.70 28.37
C ARG A 313 -30.15 -29.65 28.59
N ALA A 314 -30.14 -28.63 27.75
CA ALA A 314 -29.29 -27.46 27.92
C ALA A 314 -30.14 -26.25 28.32
N TYR A 315 -29.48 -25.17 28.73
CA TYR A 315 -30.12 -23.90 29.03
C TYR A 315 -29.50 -22.80 28.17
N THR A 316 -30.32 -21.96 27.57
CA THR A 316 -29.89 -20.67 27.06
C THR A 316 -30.05 -19.62 28.14
N VAL A 317 -28.96 -18.93 28.46
CA VAL A 317 -28.97 -17.75 29.32
C VAL A 317 -28.79 -16.52 28.43
N ILE A 318 -29.83 -15.69 28.41
CA ILE A 318 -30.02 -14.55 27.50
C ILE A 318 -29.83 -13.27 28.32
N TYR A 319 -28.89 -12.43 27.92
CA TYR A 319 -28.71 -11.08 28.45
C TYR A 319 -29.15 -10.06 27.40
N ARG A 320 -30.08 -9.18 27.76
CA ARG A 320 -30.54 -8.08 26.92
C ARG A 320 -30.59 -6.79 27.73
N ARG A 321 -30.28 -5.67 27.10
CA ARG A 321 -30.45 -4.35 27.71
C ARG A 321 -31.60 -3.62 27.05
N TYR A 322 -32.34 -2.87 27.87
CA TYR A 322 -33.44 -2.05 27.45
C TYR A 322 -33.17 -0.60 27.86
N ALA A 323 -33.49 0.35 26.98
CA ALA A 323 -33.50 1.76 27.27
C ALA A 323 -34.90 2.28 26.91
N ASP A 324 -35.57 2.97 27.83
CA ASP A 324 -36.95 3.47 27.66
C ASP A 324 -37.96 2.42 27.15
N GLY A 325 -37.83 1.17 27.63
CA GLY A 325 -38.68 0.05 27.23
C GLY A 325 -38.35 -0.57 25.86
N VAL A 326 -37.38 -0.02 25.12
CA VAL A 326 -36.92 -0.53 23.82
C VAL A 326 -35.68 -1.39 23.99
N MET A 327 -35.68 -2.58 23.39
CA MET A 327 -34.51 -3.47 23.40
C MET A 327 -33.38 -2.87 22.57
N THR A 328 -32.23 -2.67 23.21
CA THR A 328 -31.00 -2.20 22.55
C THR A 328 -30.41 -3.27 21.61
N PRO A 329 -29.52 -2.89 20.67
CA PRO A 329 -28.93 -3.84 19.74
C PRO A 329 -27.91 -4.81 20.40
N MET A 330 -27.46 -4.53 21.63
CA MET A 330 -26.53 -5.38 22.38
C MET A 330 -27.20 -6.73 22.73
N ARG A 331 -26.50 -7.83 22.43
CA ARG A 331 -26.98 -9.20 22.69
C ARG A 331 -25.86 -10.05 23.26
N LEU A 332 -26.19 -10.90 24.21
CA LEU A 332 -25.33 -11.99 24.66
C LEU A 332 -26.19 -13.20 25.00
N ASP A 333 -25.92 -14.32 24.35
CA ASP A 333 -26.56 -15.60 24.58
C ASP A 333 -25.50 -16.64 24.93
N LEU A 334 -25.67 -17.33 26.06
CA LEU A 334 -24.81 -18.43 26.50
C LEU A 334 -25.60 -19.73 26.48
N THR A 335 -24.99 -20.82 26.03
CA THR A 335 -25.56 -22.17 26.11
C THR A 335 -24.80 -22.98 27.17
N ILE A 336 -25.54 -23.51 28.14
CA ILE A 336 -25.00 -24.16 29.34
C ILE A 336 -25.66 -25.53 29.53
N THR A 337 -24.87 -26.58 29.77
CA THR A 337 -25.39 -27.93 30.03
C THR A 337 -25.90 -28.09 31.47
N THR A 338 -26.55 -29.21 31.72
CA THR A 338 -27.02 -29.67 33.04
C THR A 338 -25.90 -30.00 34.05
N THR A 339 -24.63 -29.84 33.69
CA THR A 339 -23.46 -29.88 34.60
C THR A 339 -22.82 -28.50 34.80
N ALA A 340 -23.48 -27.43 34.34
CA ALA A 340 -23.01 -26.05 34.36
C ALA A 340 -21.77 -25.77 33.47
N ARG A 341 -21.53 -26.62 32.46
CA ARG A 341 -20.51 -26.39 31.42
C ARG A 341 -21.04 -25.44 30.34
N VAL A 342 -20.29 -24.40 29.99
CA VAL A 342 -20.61 -23.52 28.86
C VAL A 342 -20.14 -24.20 27.58
N ILE A 343 -21.06 -24.46 26.65
CA ILE A 343 -20.77 -25.14 25.36
C ILE A 343 -20.76 -24.18 24.17
N GLY A 344 -21.26 -22.97 24.35
CA GLY A 344 -21.04 -21.92 23.38
C GLY A 344 -21.75 -20.62 23.71
N PHE A 345 -21.46 -19.61 22.90
CA PHE A 345 -22.07 -18.29 23.01
C PHE A 345 -22.16 -17.58 21.66
N SER A 346 -23.05 -16.60 21.62
CA SER A 346 -23.07 -15.55 20.59
C SER A 346 -23.21 -14.19 21.27
N ALA A 347 -22.43 -13.21 20.80
CA ALA A 347 -22.39 -11.86 21.34
C ALA A 347 -22.40 -10.82 20.22
N VAL A 348 -23.18 -9.76 20.47
CA VAL A 348 -23.14 -8.51 19.72
C VAL A 348 -22.82 -7.42 20.73
N THR A 349 -21.57 -6.97 20.72
CA THR A 349 -21.07 -5.91 21.60
C THR A 349 -21.07 -4.60 20.82
N VAL A 350 -22.01 -3.73 21.19
CA VAL A 350 -22.18 -2.39 20.61
C VAL A 350 -22.62 -1.44 21.73
N GLU A 351 -22.30 -0.16 21.58
CA GLU A 351 -22.79 0.87 22.48
C GLU A 351 -24.28 1.10 22.29
N ASP A 352 -24.93 1.56 23.35
CA ASP A 352 -26.36 1.86 23.29
C ASP A 352 -26.58 3.10 22.41
N PRO A 353 -27.45 3.02 21.40
CA PRO A 353 -27.75 4.17 20.58
C PRO A 353 -28.49 5.23 21.39
N ALA A 354 -28.27 6.50 21.07
CA ALA A 354 -29.12 7.57 21.58
C ALA A 354 -30.55 7.37 21.05
N LEU A 355 -31.49 7.12 21.94
CA LEU A 355 -32.90 6.96 21.57
C LEU A 355 -33.54 8.33 21.35
N PRO A 356 -34.35 8.51 20.28
CA PRO A 356 -35.15 9.71 20.12
C PRO A 356 -36.22 9.77 21.23
N GLN A 357 -36.58 10.99 21.66
CA GLN A 357 -37.66 11.15 22.64
C GLN A 357 -38.99 10.67 22.06
N VAL A 358 -39.73 9.89 22.86
CA VAL A 358 -41.04 9.36 22.49
C VAL A 358 -42.01 10.53 22.30
N THR A 359 -42.40 10.79 21.05
CA THR A 359 -43.31 11.87 20.67
C THR A 359 -44.77 11.43 20.51
N VAL A 360 -45.06 10.14 20.71
CA VAL A 360 -46.39 9.55 20.49
C VAL A 360 -46.82 8.75 21.71
N ASP A 361 -47.95 9.14 22.31
CA ASP A 361 -48.55 8.45 23.45
C ASP A 361 -49.23 7.15 23.00
N ALA A 362 -49.16 6.09 23.81
CA ALA A 362 -49.70 4.77 23.50
C ALA A 362 -51.21 4.80 23.18
N SER A 363 -51.91 5.85 23.60
CA SER A 363 -53.31 6.15 23.28
C SER A 363 -53.59 6.50 21.81
N THR A 364 -52.55 6.80 21.01
CA THR A 364 -52.68 7.17 19.58
C THR A 364 -52.16 6.11 18.60
N GLY A 365 -51.60 5.00 19.10
CA GLY A 365 -51.11 3.89 18.27
C GLY A 365 -52.25 3.01 17.74
N LYS A 366 -52.66 3.22 16.50
CA LYS A 366 -53.61 2.34 15.79
C LYS A 366 -53.04 0.92 15.72
N PRO A 367 -53.81 -0.16 16.00
CA PRO A 367 -53.30 -1.51 15.91
C PRO A 367 -52.98 -1.85 14.46
N LEU A 368 -51.70 -2.07 14.16
CA LEU A 368 -51.26 -2.69 12.92
C LEU A 368 -51.32 -4.21 13.11
N SER A 369 -52.52 -4.76 12.98
CA SER A 369 -52.69 -6.17 12.60
C SER A 369 -53.42 -6.22 11.26
N THR A 370 -53.20 -7.33 10.55
CA THR A 370 -53.71 -7.72 9.22
C THR A 370 -52.92 -7.23 8.00
N SER A 371 -52.01 -8.09 7.54
CA SER A 371 -52.09 -8.71 6.20
C SER A 371 -51.22 -9.96 6.16
#